data_AF-A0A9E0DPL5-F1
#
_entry.id   AF-A0A9E0DPL5-F1
#
_cell.length_a   1.000
_cell.length_b   1.000
_cell.length_c   1.000
_cell.angle_alpha   90.00
_cell.angle_beta   90.00
_cell.angle_gamma   90.00
#
_symmetry.space_group_name_H-M   'P 1'
#
loop_
_entity.id
_entity.type
_entity.pdbx_description
1 polymer ?
#
loop_
_entity_poly.entity_id
_entity_poly.type
_entity_poly.pdbx_seq_one_letter_code
_entity_poly.pdbx_strand_id
1 'polypeptide(L)'
;MQTRSKKQKKSKVVLKVKETPYSAVEEIMEKKLEDIVTILSESGGRKSKLYEEVMSIVEKGLFKIALRRSNYVKSSAALFLGINRNTFTDKMAKLGIDCEKKK
;
A
#
# COMPACT_ATOMS: atom_id res chain seq x y z
N MET A 1 -12.26 6.31 -58.58
CA MET A 1 -11.37 5.13 -58.70
C MET A 1 -10.22 5.30 -57.72
N GLN A 2 -9.96 4.31 -56.86
CA GLN A 2 -8.67 3.97 -56.21
C GLN A 2 -7.98 5.07 -55.32
N THR A 3 -7.39 4.83 -54.15
CA THR A 3 -6.89 3.62 -53.48
C THR A 3 -6.59 3.90 -52.00
N ARG A 4 -6.57 2.82 -51.21
CA ARG A 4 -6.11 2.72 -49.81
C ARG A 4 -4.69 3.27 -49.59
N SER A 5 -4.42 3.76 -48.37
CA SER A 5 -3.12 3.56 -47.73
C SER A 5 -3.24 3.55 -46.20
N LYS A 6 -3.05 2.36 -45.64
CA LYS A 6 -2.79 2.05 -44.24
C LYS A 6 -1.46 2.71 -43.84
N LYS A 7 -1.41 3.42 -42.72
CA LYS A 7 -0.15 3.67 -42.00
C LYS A 7 -0.34 3.42 -40.51
N GLN A 8 -0.24 2.14 -40.14
CA GLN A 8 0.20 1.76 -38.80
C GLN A 8 1.65 2.23 -38.64
N LYS A 9 1.97 3.02 -37.61
CA LYS A 9 3.21 2.79 -36.84
C LYS A 9 3.27 3.56 -35.52
N LYS A 10 3.21 2.76 -34.46
CA LYS A 10 4.03 2.78 -33.24
C LYS A 10 3.83 3.93 -32.25
N SER A 11 2.98 3.62 -31.28
CA SER A 11 3.21 3.68 -29.83
C SER A 11 4.61 4.18 -29.46
N LYS A 12 4.68 5.45 -29.07
CA LYS A 12 5.72 5.97 -28.21
C LYS A 12 5.00 6.61 -27.03
N VAL A 13 4.63 5.78 -26.05
CA VAL A 13 4.24 6.28 -24.72
C VAL A 13 5.54 6.81 -24.12
N VAL A 14 5.80 8.07 -24.42
CA VAL A 14 6.88 8.83 -23.80
C VAL A 14 6.36 9.23 -22.42
N LEU A 15 6.47 8.33 -21.45
CA LEU A 15 6.40 8.74 -20.05
C LEU A 15 7.75 9.31 -19.67
N LYS A 16 7.98 10.55 -20.11
CA LYS A 16 9.00 11.43 -19.56
C LYS A 16 8.38 12.09 -18.34
N VAL A 17 8.20 11.31 -17.27
CA VAL A 17 7.66 11.85 -16.01
C VAL A 17 8.84 12.30 -15.18
N LYS A 18 8.85 13.60 -14.88
CA LYS A 18 9.73 14.20 -13.87
C LYS A 18 9.57 13.38 -12.60
N GLU A 19 10.62 12.67 -12.19
CA GLU A 19 10.63 11.80 -11.01
C GLU A 19 10.32 12.63 -9.77
N THR A 20 9.05 12.73 -9.42
CA THR A 20 8.66 13.18 -8.09
C THR A 20 8.95 12.01 -7.14
N PRO A 21 9.39 12.27 -5.90
CA PRO A 21 9.62 11.21 -4.93
C PRO A 21 8.37 10.33 -4.71
N TYR A 22 7.19 10.86 -5.01
CA TYR A 22 5.93 10.13 -4.98
C TYR A 22 5.85 9.01 -6.02
N SER A 23 6.23 9.29 -7.28
CA SER A 23 6.24 8.29 -8.35
C SER A 23 7.20 7.14 -8.07
N ALA A 24 8.39 7.46 -7.53
CA ALA A 24 9.37 6.45 -7.15
C ALA A 24 8.86 5.55 -6.02
N VAL A 25 8.16 6.11 -5.03
CA VAL A 25 7.54 5.33 -3.94
C VAL A 25 6.41 4.44 -4.48
N GLU A 26 5.61 4.94 -5.41
CA GLU A 26 4.52 4.18 -6.05
C GLU A 26 5.07 2.96 -6.78
N GLU A 27 6.12 3.12 -7.59
CA GLU A 27 6.77 2.01 -8.29
C GLU A 27 7.40 0.97 -7.34
N ILE A 28 8.00 1.42 -6.24
CA ILE A 28 8.56 0.51 -5.22
C ILE A 28 7.43 -0.30 -4.55
N MET A 29 6.31 0.36 -4.26
CA MET A 29 5.16 -0.29 -3.64
C MET A 29 4.49 -1.28 -4.58
N GLU A 30 4.34 -0.94 -5.87
CA GLU A 30 3.76 -1.83 -6.88
C GLU A 30 4.52 -3.15 -6.97
N LYS A 31 5.86 -3.08 -7.10
CA LYS A 31 6.72 -4.28 -7.14
C LYS A 31 6.58 -5.15 -5.90
N LYS A 32 6.55 -4.53 -4.71
CA LYS A 32 6.40 -5.27 -3.45
C LYS A 32 5.00 -5.84 -3.26
N LEU A 33 3.98 -5.18 -3.79
CA LEU A 33 2.59 -5.65 -3.71
C LEU A 33 2.36 -6.81 -4.67
N GLU A 34 3.00 -6.85 -5.83
CA GLU A 34 2.96 -7.98 -6.76
C GLU A 34 3.38 -9.30 -6.08
N ASP A 35 4.48 -9.28 -5.32
CA ASP A 35 4.94 -10.41 -4.52
C ASP A 35 3.89 -10.86 -3.49
N ILE A 36 3.32 -9.90 -2.74
CA ILE A 36 2.31 -10.18 -1.70
C ILE A 36 1.05 -10.79 -2.31
N VAL A 37 0.57 -10.20 -3.42
CA VAL A 37 -0.62 -10.65 -4.14
C VAL A 37 -0.42 -12.06 -4.68
N THR A 38 0.76 -12.36 -5.22
CA THR A 38 1.09 -13.70 -5.73
C THR A 38 1.01 -14.74 -4.62
N ILE A 39 1.67 -14.49 -3.48
CA ILE A 39 1.67 -15.40 -2.32
C ILE A 39 0.25 -15.61 -1.75
N LEU A 40 -0.52 -14.53 -1.61
CA LEU A 40 -1.88 -14.62 -1.06
C LEU A 40 -2.86 -15.25 -2.04
N SER A 41 -2.68 -15.09 -3.34
CA SER A 41 -3.53 -15.71 -4.36
C SER A 41 -3.40 -17.24 -4.39
N GLU A 42 -2.20 -17.77 -4.08
CA GLU A 42 -1.95 -19.20 -3.96
C GLU A 42 -2.66 -19.86 -2.77
N SER A 43 -3.05 -19.06 -1.76
CA SER A 43 -3.79 -19.54 -0.57
C SER A 43 -5.31 -19.72 -0.79
N GLY A 44 -5.77 -19.61 -2.04
CA GLY A 44 -7.17 -19.42 -2.44
C GLY A 44 -8.18 -20.49 -2.01
N GLY A 45 -8.89 -20.20 -0.91
CA GLY A 45 -10.23 -20.72 -0.64
C GLY A 45 -11.34 -19.92 -1.35
N ARG A 46 -12.53 -20.52 -1.46
CA ARG A 46 -13.73 -20.15 -2.28
C ARG A 46 -14.30 -18.71 -2.21
N LYS A 47 -13.71 -17.76 -1.47
CA LYS A 47 -14.12 -16.35 -1.43
C LYS A 47 -12.88 -15.46 -1.29
N SER A 48 -12.34 -15.00 -2.41
CA SER A 48 -11.14 -14.15 -2.46
C SER A 48 -11.37 -12.85 -1.68
N LYS A 49 -10.78 -12.74 -0.49
CA LYS A 49 -10.72 -11.50 0.32
C LYS A 49 -9.37 -10.77 0.17
N LEU A 50 -8.70 -11.03 -0.94
CA LEU A 50 -7.34 -10.58 -1.24
C LEU A 50 -7.14 -9.07 -1.01
N TYR A 51 -8.10 -8.25 -1.45
CA TYR A 51 -8.07 -6.80 -1.22
C TYR A 51 -8.05 -6.46 0.28
N GLU A 52 -8.97 -7.01 1.06
CA GLU A 52 -9.05 -6.78 2.51
C GLU A 52 -7.80 -7.28 3.24
N GLU A 53 -7.25 -8.41 2.80
CA GLU A 53 -6.02 -8.99 3.35
C GLU A 53 -4.81 -8.11 3.09
N VAL A 54 -4.61 -7.69 1.84
CA VAL A 54 -3.52 -6.78 1.44
C VAL A 54 -3.64 -5.45 2.19
N MET A 55 -4.83 -4.85 2.22
CA MET A 55 -5.05 -3.59 2.94
C MET A 55 -4.80 -3.75 4.44
N SER A 56 -5.21 -4.87 5.06
CA SER A 56 -4.92 -5.14 6.46
C SER A 56 -3.42 -5.25 6.73
N ILE A 57 -2.65 -5.89 5.85
CA ILE A 57 -1.19 -6.01 5.96
C ILE A 57 -0.52 -4.63 5.86
N VAL A 58 -0.92 -3.82 4.88
CA VAL A 58 -0.38 -2.47 4.66
C VAL A 58 -0.70 -1.57 5.86
N GLU A 59 -1.97 -1.53 6.29
CA GLU A 59 -2.37 -0.75 7.47
C GLU A 59 -1.63 -1.21 8.74
N LYS A 60 -1.53 -2.52 8.99
CA LYS A 60 -0.74 -3.05 10.11
C LYS A 60 0.72 -2.62 10.06
N GLY A 61 1.32 -2.65 8.88
CA GLY A 61 2.70 -2.21 8.65
C GLY A 61 2.89 -0.74 9.03
N LEU A 62 2.02 0.13 8.53
CA LEU A 62 2.04 1.58 8.83
C LEU A 62 1.90 1.85 10.33
N PHE A 63 0.94 1.20 10.99
CA PHE A 63 0.71 1.38 12.42
C PHE A 63 1.91 0.91 13.26
N LYS A 64 2.51 -0.23 12.92
CA LYS A 64 3.72 -0.72 13.60
C LYS A 64 4.89 0.24 13.41
N ILE A 65 5.08 0.81 12.21
CA ILE A 65 6.11 1.81 11.95
C ILE A 65 5.88 3.07 12.80
N ALA A 66 4.65 3.58 12.81
CA ALA A 66 4.28 4.75 13.60
C ALA A 66 4.52 4.55 15.10
N LEU A 67 4.13 3.38 15.64
CA LEU A 67 4.39 3.02 17.04
C LEU A 67 5.88 2.98 17.34
N ARG A 68 6.69 2.32 16.50
CA ARG A 68 8.15 2.26 16.69
C ARG A 68 8.79 3.65 16.66
N ARG A 69 8.34 4.53 15.75
CA ARG A 69 8.85 5.92 15.66
C ARG A 69 8.41 6.79 16.83
N SER A 70 7.36 6.38 17.54
CA SER A 70 6.74 7.16 18.62
C SER A 70 6.96 6.53 20.00
N ASN A 71 7.95 5.65 20.15
CA ASN A 71 8.22 4.91 21.41
C ASN A 71 6.96 4.25 22.00
N TYR A 72 6.12 3.70 21.13
CA TYR A 72 4.86 3.03 21.50
C TYR A 72 3.86 3.95 22.22
N VAL A 73 3.93 5.27 22.01
CA VAL A 73 2.97 6.25 22.51
C VAL A 73 1.88 6.48 21.47
N LYS A 74 0.64 6.11 21.79
CA LYS A 74 -0.51 6.16 20.86
C LYS A 74 -0.81 7.56 20.33
N SER A 75 -0.74 8.59 21.18
CA SER A 75 -0.98 9.98 20.77
C SER A 75 0.08 10.48 19.79
N SER A 76 1.36 10.19 20.06
CA SER A 76 2.46 10.55 19.17
C SER A 76 2.42 9.77 17.85
N ALA A 77 2.05 8.49 17.88
CA ALA A 77 1.89 7.69 16.66
C ALA A 77 0.72 8.16 15.78
N ALA A 78 -0.40 8.54 16.39
CA ALA A 78 -1.53 9.12 15.69
C ALA A 78 -1.16 10.46 15.03
N LEU A 79 -0.44 11.33 15.76
CA LEU A 79 0.10 12.58 15.22
C LEU A 79 1.08 12.34 14.08
N PHE A 80 1.97 11.34 14.20
CA PHE A 80 2.92 10.96 13.16
C PHE A 80 2.21 10.53 11.86
N LEU A 81 1.11 9.79 11.98
CA LEU A 81 0.28 9.39 10.83
C LEU A 81 -0.69 10.48 10.37
N GLY A 82 -0.81 11.61 11.09
CA GLY A 82 -1.74 12.68 10.77
C GLY A 82 -3.22 12.30 10.95
N ILE A 83 -3.53 11.35 11.85
CA ILE A 83 -4.91 10.92 12.11
C ILE A 83 -5.32 11.19 13.56
N ASN A 84 -6.63 11.25 13.81
CA ASN A 84 -7.14 11.40 15.17
C ASN A 84 -6.74 10.19 16.03
N ARG A 85 -6.30 10.44 17.28
CA ARG A 85 -5.94 9.42 18.28
C ARG A 85 -7.04 8.39 18.50
N ASN A 86 -8.31 8.78 18.44
CA ASN A 86 -9.44 7.86 18.59
C ASN A 86 -9.49 6.90 17.41
N THR A 87 -9.43 7.42 16.18
CA THR A 87 -9.36 6.62 14.95
C THR A 87 -8.16 5.69 14.94
N PHE A 88 -6.99 6.15 15.41
CA PHE A 88 -5.80 5.32 15.55
C PHE A 88 -6.06 4.16 16.52
N THR A 89 -6.67 4.42 17.67
CA THR A 89 -6.97 3.40 18.67
C THR A 89 -8.00 2.38 18.15
N ASP A 90 -9.06 2.84 17.49
CA ASP A 90 -10.09 1.99 16.91
C ASP A 90 -9.54 1.09 15.80
N LYS A 91 -8.69 1.65 14.92
CA LYS A 91 -8.03 0.88 13.86
C LYS A 91 -7.04 -0.13 14.45
N MET A 92 -6.28 0.23 15.48
CA MET A 92 -5.41 -0.74 16.17
C MET A 92 -6.21 -1.93 16.72
N ALA A 93 -7.35 -1.67 17.37
CA ALA A 93 -8.21 -2.72 17.91
C ALA A 93 -8.75 -3.64 16.81
N LYS A 94 -9.23 -3.07 15.70
CA LYS A 94 -9.72 -3.84 14.53
C LYS A 94 -8.63 -4.69 13.88
N LEU A 95 -7.39 -4.19 13.86
CA LEU A 95 -6.24 -4.88 13.29
C LEU A 95 -5.58 -5.85 14.30
N GLY A 96 -6.02 -5.88 15.55
CA GLY A 96 -5.44 -6.73 16.60
C GLY A 96 -3.99 -6.37 16.94
N ILE A 97 -3.63 -5.08 16.84
CA ILE A 97 -2.28 -4.60 17.17
C ILE A 97 -2.23 -4.30 18.66
N ASP A 98 -1.54 -5.14 19.43
CA ASP A 98 -1.24 -4.84 20.83
C ASP A 98 -0.01 -3.95 20.94
N CYS A 99 -0.02 -3.09 21.95
CA CYS A 99 1.04 -2.12 22.21
C CYS A 99 1.92 -2.65 23.33
N GLU A 100 2.54 -3.82 23.12
CA GLU A 100 3.49 -4.36 24.08
C GLU A 100 4.74 -3.47 24.05
N LYS A 101 4.87 -2.63 25.08
CA LYS A 101 6.13 -1.96 25.36
C LYS A 101 7.15 -3.06 25.61
N LYS A 102 8.13 -3.20 24.71
CA LYS A 102 9.34 -3.96 25.05
C LYS A 102 9.99 -3.25 26.23
N LYS A 103 9.89 -3.87 27.40
CA LYS A 103 10.52 -3.46 28.65
C LYS A 103 12.01 -3.77 28.58
#